data_AF-C3X4U9-F1
#
_entry.id   AF-C3X4U9-F1
#
_cell.length_a   1.000
_cell.length_b   1.000
_cell.length_c   1.000
_cell.angle_alpha   90.00
_cell.angle_beta   90.00
_cell.angle_gamma   90.00
#
_symmetry.space_group_name_H-M   'P 1'
#
loop_
_entity.id
_entity.type
_entity.pdbx_description
1 polymer ?
#
loop_
_entity_poly.entity_id
_entity_poly.type
_entity_poly.pdbx_seq_one_letter_code
_entity_poly.pdbx_strand_id
1 'polypeptide(L)'
;MKRLLFILFATLFSLPAFASPAQDATIEKLLILTDAQKLSESAVSDSDELIETTLKPVLQLDNMSAEKKKVIEAFLDKYKNIVKEEFSWEKMVPDYIRIYRETFTEEELQSLIAFYESPAGQMFIRKTPEIMDKMSDLLRMKMVFILSRMNTALNETLKALPEDKPLPATKP
;
A
#
# COMPACT_ATOMS: atom_id res chain seq x y z
N MET A 1 50.16 -1.26 -46.51
CA MET A 1 48.92 -2.08 -46.40
C MET A 1 48.94 -3.14 -45.29
N LYS A 2 49.93 -3.19 -44.38
CA LYS A 2 49.96 -4.17 -43.26
C LYS A 2 49.57 -3.59 -41.89
N ARG A 3 49.48 -2.27 -41.75
CA ARG A 3 49.09 -1.58 -40.49
C ARG A 3 47.60 -1.26 -40.38
N LEU A 4 46.85 -1.33 -41.49
CA LEU A 4 45.40 -1.17 -41.53
C LEU A 4 44.62 -2.47 -41.22
N LEU A 5 45.31 -3.61 -41.18
CA LEU A 5 44.69 -4.91 -40.93
C LEU A 5 44.62 -5.28 -39.44
N PHE A 6 45.24 -4.50 -38.56
CA PHE A 6 45.26 -4.75 -37.11
C PHE A 6 44.16 -4.01 -36.32
N ILE A 7 43.44 -3.06 -36.94
CA ILE A 7 42.35 -2.32 -36.27
C ILE A 7 41.00 -3.05 -36.46
N LEU A 8 40.89 -4.00 -37.39
CA LEU A 8 39.64 -4.70 -37.70
C LEU A 8 39.34 -5.92 -36.81
N PHE A 9 40.22 -6.28 -35.87
CA PHE A 9 40.04 -7.49 -35.04
C PHE A 9 39.65 -7.20 -33.58
N ALA A 10 39.44 -5.94 -33.21
CA ALA A 10 39.16 -5.54 -31.82
C ALA A 10 37.68 -5.32 -31.48
N THR A 11 36.74 -5.56 -32.40
CA THR A 11 35.31 -5.21 -32.23
C THR A 11 34.36 -6.39 -32.01
N LEU A 12 34.85 -7.62 -31.80
CA LEU A 12 34.01 -8.83 -31.84
C LEU A 12 33.84 -9.60 -30.51
N PHE A 13 34.16 -8.99 -29.37
CA PHE A 13 33.88 -9.58 -28.05
C PHE A 13 33.00 -8.67 -27.18
N SER A 14 31.85 -8.24 -27.71
CA SER A 14 30.71 -7.89 -26.84
C SER A 14 29.94 -9.17 -26.57
N LEU A 15 30.37 -9.92 -25.56
CA LEU A 15 29.49 -10.94 -24.98
C LEU A 15 28.25 -10.19 -24.46
N PRO A 16 27.02 -10.64 -24.76
CA PRO A 16 25.86 -10.12 -24.07
C PRO A 16 26.09 -10.37 -22.58
N ALA A 17 26.19 -9.28 -21.80
CA ALA A 17 26.15 -9.34 -20.35
C ALA A 17 24.74 -9.79 -19.97
N PHE A 18 24.51 -11.10 -19.98
CA PHE A 18 23.32 -11.67 -19.37
C PHE A 18 23.47 -11.45 -17.87
N ALA A 19 22.68 -10.52 -17.35
CA ALA A 19 22.61 -10.28 -15.93
C ALA A 19 22.22 -11.60 -15.23
N SER A 20 22.94 -11.95 -14.17
CA SER A 20 22.71 -13.19 -13.44
C SER A 20 21.29 -13.21 -12.88
N PRO A 21 20.58 -14.36 -12.91
CA PRO A 21 19.32 -14.51 -12.20
C PRO A 21 19.49 -14.17 -10.72
N ALA A 22 18.49 -13.50 -10.15
CA ALA A 22 18.44 -13.19 -8.73
C ALA A 22 18.41 -14.47 -7.88
N GLN A 23 19.16 -14.45 -6.78
CA GLN A 23 19.24 -15.55 -5.82
C GLN A 23 18.26 -15.33 -4.66
N ASP A 24 17.65 -16.42 -4.20
CA ASP A 24 16.66 -16.41 -3.12
C ASP A 24 17.21 -15.78 -1.84
N ALA A 25 18.45 -16.10 -1.48
CA ALA A 25 19.11 -15.52 -0.30
C ALA A 25 19.30 -13.99 -0.41
N THR A 26 19.59 -13.48 -1.61
CA THR A 26 19.72 -12.04 -1.86
C THR A 26 18.36 -11.37 -1.72
N ILE A 27 17.31 -11.97 -2.28
CA ILE A 27 15.94 -11.47 -2.17
C ILE A 27 15.47 -11.47 -0.71
N GLU A 28 15.61 -12.60 0.00
CA GLU A 28 15.27 -12.71 1.42
C GLU A 28 15.96 -11.65 2.26
N LYS A 29 17.26 -11.44 2.03
CA LYS A 29 18.02 -10.37 2.71
C LYS A 29 17.42 -8.99 2.44
N LEU A 30 17.09 -8.68 1.19
CA LEU A 30 16.47 -7.39 0.83
C LEU A 30 15.10 -7.22 1.49
N LEU A 31 14.28 -8.28 1.52
CA LEU A 31 12.97 -8.25 2.15
C LEU A 31 13.07 -8.02 3.67
N ILE A 32 14.05 -8.64 4.33
CA ILE A 32 14.32 -8.41 5.76
C ILE A 32 14.80 -6.96 5.98
N LEU A 33 15.74 -6.48 5.16
CA LEU A 33 16.27 -5.12 5.28
C LEU A 33 15.21 -4.04 5.09
N THR A 34 14.21 -4.30 4.25
CA THR A 34 13.11 -3.37 3.96
C THR A 34 11.88 -3.58 4.86
N ASP A 35 11.97 -4.47 5.85
CA ASP A 35 10.91 -4.78 6.81
C ASP A 35 9.60 -5.22 6.11
N ALA A 36 9.73 -6.06 5.07
CA ALA A 36 8.59 -6.53 4.29
C ALA A 36 7.60 -7.36 5.14
N GLN A 37 8.08 -7.99 6.23
CA GLN A 37 7.22 -8.67 7.20
C GLN A 37 6.18 -7.72 7.80
N LYS A 38 6.58 -6.47 8.11
CA LYS A 38 5.67 -5.47 8.64
C LYS A 38 4.53 -5.13 7.69
N LEU A 39 4.72 -5.27 6.37
CA LEU A 39 3.63 -5.08 5.39
C LEU A 39 2.56 -6.17 5.55
N SER A 40 2.98 -7.42 5.73
CA SER A 40 2.05 -8.53 5.97
C SER A 40 1.31 -8.37 7.30
N GLU A 41 2.02 -7.97 8.37
CA GLU A 41 1.41 -7.66 9.67
C GLU A 41 0.42 -6.49 9.59
N SER A 42 0.77 -5.45 8.84
CA SER A 42 -0.11 -4.30 8.62
C SER A 42 -1.39 -4.70 7.88
N ALA A 43 -1.28 -5.55 6.85
CA ALA A 43 -2.46 -6.05 6.12
C ALA A 43 -3.42 -6.86 7.02
N VAL A 44 -2.89 -7.64 7.97
CA VAL A 44 -3.70 -8.33 8.98
C VAL A 44 -4.38 -7.33 9.91
N SER A 45 -3.63 -6.34 10.40
CA SER A 45 -4.16 -5.28 11.27
C SER A 45 -5.27 -4.48 10.58
N ASP A 46 -5.09 -4.11 9.32
CA ASP A 46 -6.08 -3.38 8.52
C ASP A 46 -7.36 -4.20 8.31
N SER A 47 -7.22 -5.52 8.11
CA SER A 47 -8.37 -6.44 8.02
C SER A 47 -9.14 -6.52 9.34
N ASP A 48 -8.43 -6.60 10.47
CA ASP A 48 -9.04 -6.57 11.79
C ASP A 48 -9.77 -5.25 12.06
N GLU A 49 -9.15 -4.12 11.71
CA GLU A 49 -9.76 -2.79 11.84
C GLU A 49 -11.03 -2.68 10.98
N LEU A 50 -11.02 -3.19 9.74
CA LEU A 50 -12.19 -3.22 8.87
C LEU A 50 -13.36 -4.00 9.51
N ILE A 51 -13.07 -5.14 10.16
CA ILE A 51 -14.10 -5.92 10.84
C ILE A 51 -14.71 -5.13 11.99
N GLU A 52 -13.88 -4.54 12.84
CA GLU A 52 -14.34 -3.83 14.04
C GLU A 52 -15.08 -2.53 13.71
N THR A 53 -14.55 -1.75 12.77
CA THR A 53 -15.05 -0.40 12.48
C THR A 53 -16.15 -0.38 11.43
N THR A 54 -16.21 -1.39 10.54
CA THR A 54 -17.15 -1.40 9.41
C THR A 54 -18.12 -2.58 9.49
N LEU A 55 -17.63 -3.82 9.57
CA LEU A 55 -18.52 -4.99 9.47
C LEU A 55 -19.40 -5.16 10.71
N LYS A 56 -18.85 -5.08 11.93
CA LYS A 56 -19.64 -5.25 13.16
C LYS A 56 -20.78 -4.22 13.29
N PRO A 57 -20.56 -2.91 13.04
CA PRO A 57 -21.64 -1.92 13.05
C PRO A 57 -22.72 -2.20 11.99
N VAL A 58 -22.32 -2.55 10.76
CA VAL A 58 -23.26 -2.85 9.66
C VAL A 58 -24.13 -4.07 9.97
N LEU A 59 -23.55 -5.09 10.60
CA LEU A 59 -24.26 -6.29 11.02
C LEU A 59 -25.20 -6.04 12.21
N GLN A 60 -25.13 -4.87 12.86
CA GLN A 60 -25.95 -4.51 14.03
C GLN A 60 -25.96 -5.62 15.08
N LEU A 61 -24.79 -6.20 15.38
CA LEU A 61 -24.68 -7.37 16.27
C LEU A 61 -25.30 -7.12 17.65
N ASP A 62 -25.32 -5.87 18.10
CA ASP A 62 -25.89 -5.47 19.38
C ASP A 62 -27.43 -5.53 19.42
N ASN A 63 -28.09 -5.55 18.26
CA ASN A 63 -29.55 -5.67 18.14
C ASN A 63 -30.02 -7.12 17.94
N MET A 64 -29.11 -8.11 18.04
CA MET A 64 -29.41 -9.53 17.81
C MET A 64 -29.62 -10.31 19.11
N SER A 65 -30.26 -11.49 19.00
CA SER A 65 -30.30 -12.46 20.09
C SER A 65 -28.89 -12.97 20.41
N ALA A 66 -28.68 -13.39 21.66
CA ALA A 66 -27.39 -13.89 22.14
C ALA A 66 -26.87 -15.08 21.31
N GLU A 67 -27.74 -16.03 20.93
CA GLU A 67 -27.38 -17.15 20.05
C GLU A 67 -26.81 -16.67 18.71
N LYS A 68 -27.51 -15.72 18.06
CA LYS A 68 -27.13 -15.25 16.72
C LYS A 68 -25.84 -14.43 16.77
N LYS A 69 -25.69 -13.58 17.79
CA LYS A 69 -24.46 -12.82 18.03
C LYS A 69 -23.26 -13.75 18.19
N LYS A 70 -23.38 -14.79 19.05
CA LYS A 70 -22.31 -15.77 19.28
C LYS A 70 -21.90 -16.51 18.00
N VAL A 71 -22.85 -16.91 17.16
CA VAL A 71 -22.55 -17.58 15.88
C VAL A 71 -21.79 -16.66 14.93
N ILE A 72 -22.19 -15.39 14.83
CA ILE A 72 -21.52 -14.42 13.95
C ILE A 72 -20.13 -14.06 14.48
N GLU A 73 -19.98 -13.85 15.79
CA GLU A 73 -18.67 -13.60 16.40
C GLU A 73 -17.71 -14.75 16.15
N ALA A 74 -18.14 -16.00 16.34
CA ALA A 74 -17.32 -17.17 16.02
C ALA A 74 -16.93 -17.25 14.54
N PHE A 75 -17.81 -16.81 13.63
CA PHE A 75 -17.49 -16.72 12.21
C PHE A 75 -16.44 -15.63 11.93
N LEU A 76 -16.59 -14.45 12.53
CA LEU A 76 -15.62 -13.36 12.40
C LEU A 76 -14.25 -13.75 12.96
N ASP A 77 -14.20 -14.41 14.11
CA ASP A 77 -12.94 -14.92 14.68
C ASP A 77 -12.28 -15.96 13.76
N LYS A 78 -13.08 -16.85 13.16
CA LYS A 78 -12.56 -17.78 12.15
C LYS A 78 -12.01 -17.04 10.93
N TYR A 79 -12.70 -16.02 10.45
CA TYR A 79 -12.23 -15.19 9.34
C TYR A 79 -10.90 -14.50 9.67
N LYS A 80 -10.78 -13.87 10.84
CA LYS A 80 -9.54 -13.24 11.31
C LYS A 80 -8.37 -14.23 11.36
N ASN A 81 -8.62 -15.42 11.89
CA ASN A 81 -7.59 -16.46 11.96
C ASN A 81 -7.14 -16.91 10.57
N ILE A 82 -8.05 -17.07 9.62
CA ILE A 82 -7.71 -17.40 8.22
C ILE A 82 -6.87 -16.29 7.60
N VAL A 83 -7.27 -15.02 7.75
CA VAL A 83 -6.50 -13.89 7.22
C VAL A 83 -5.09 -13.88 7.81
N LYS A 84 -4.97 -14.02 9.14
CA LYS A 84 -3.67 -14.09 9.82
C LYS A 84 -2.80 -15.24 9.31
N GLU A 85 -3.40 -16.40 9.05
CA GLU A 85 -2.68 -17.57 8.54
C GLU A 85 -2.21 -17.35 7.09
N GLU A 86 -3.10 -16.90 6.20
CA GLU A 86 -2.80 -16.68 4.79
C GLU A 86 -1.79 -15.54 4.57
N PHE A 87 -1.86 -14.50 5.39
CA PHE A 87 -0.90 -13.38 5.37
C PHE A 87 0.29 -13.59 6.31
N SER A 88 0.48 -14.78 6.87
CA SER A 88 1.68 -15.07 7.64
C SER A 88 2.94 -14.92 6.78
N TRP A 89 4.03 -14.45 7.39
CA TRP A 89 5.30 -14.27 6.71
C TRP A 89 5.75 -15.56 6.02
N GLU A 90 5.60 -16.70 6.70
CA GLU A 90 5.98 -18.01 6.20
C GLU A 90 5.23 -18.41 4.91
N LYS A 91 3.96 -18.00 4.76
CA LYS A 91 3.19 -18.24 3.54
C LYS A 91 3.45 -17.20 2.44
N MET A 92 3.75 -15.96 2.81
CA MET A 92 3.93 -14.86 1.86
C MET A 92 5.32 -14.80 1.23
N VAL A 93 6.37 -15.17 1.98
CA VAL A 93 7.76 -15.10 1.52
C VAL A 93 8.01 -15.80 0.18
N PRO A 94 7.53 -17.04 -0.05
CA PRO A 94 7.76 -17.72 -1.33
C PRO A 94 7.22 -16.93 -2.53
N ASP A 95 6.06 -16.28 -2.38
CA ASP A 95 5.48 -15.45 -3.44
C ASP A 95 6.27 -14.15 -3.64
N TYR A 96 6.72 -13.51 -2.55
CA TYR A 96 7.61 -12.35 -2.65
C TYR A 96 8.92 -12.70 -3.36
N ILE A 97 9.54 -13.82 -3.01
CA ILE A 97 10.77 -14.29 -3.67
C ILE A 97 10.52 -14.49 -5.17
N ARG A 98 9.42 -15.15 -5.55
CA ARG A 98 9.07 -15.35 -6.97
C ARG A 98 8.94 -14.01 -7.70
N ILE A 99 8.18 -13.07 -7.16
CA ILE A 99 7.93 -11.76 -7.79
C ILE A 99 9.23 -10.98 -7.97
N TYR A 100 10.09 -10.93 -6.95
CA TYR A 100 11.37 -10.24 -7.05
C TYR A 100 12.30 -10.92 -8.06
N ARG A 101 12.34 -12.25 -8.10
CA ARG A 101 13.15 -13.01 -9.06
C ARG A 101 12.72 -12.77 -10.52
N GLU A 102 11.42 -12.60 -10.75
CA GLU A 102 10.87 -12.28 -12.06
C GLU A 102 11.11 -10.82 -12.48
N THR A 103 11.37 -9.93 -11.53
CA THR A 103 11.43 -8.48 -11.75
C THR A 103 12.85 -7.93 -11.79
N PHE A 104 13.75 -8.48 -10.99
CA PHE A 104 15.10 -7.95 -10.79
C PHE A 104 16.18 -8.97 -11.13
N THR A 105 17.31 -8.44 -11.57
CA THR A 105 18.56 -9.18 -11.70
C THR A 105 19.31 -9.23 -10.37
N GLU A 106 20.26 -10.16 -10.22
CA GLU A 106 21.08 -10.25 -9.00
C GLU A 106 21.85 -8.95 -8.73
N GLU A 107 22.40 -8.33 -9.77
CA GLU A 107 23.23 -7.12 -9.66
C GLU A 107 22.42 -5.89 -9.19
N GLU A 108 21.17 -5.76 -9.64
CA GLU A 108 20.25 -4.72 -9.18
C GLU A 108 19.87 -4.92 -7.71
N LEU A 109 19.58 -6.16 -7.30
CA LEU A 109 19.26 -6.46 -5.90
C LEU A 109 20.45 -6.21 -4.98
N GLN A 110 21.67 -6.59 -5.38
CA GLN A 110 22.87 -6.29 -4.60
C GLN A 110 23.08 -4.79 -4.43
N SER A 111 22.79 -4.00 -5.48
CA SER A 111 22.85 -2.54 -5.42
C SER A 111 21.82 -1.96 -4.45
N LEU A 112 20.60 -2.48 -4.43
CA LEU A 112 19.56 -2.09 -3.48
C LEU A 112 19.94 -2.45 -2.05
N ILE A 113 20.47 -3.67 -1.83
CA ILE A 113 20.95 -4.11 -0.52
C ILE A 113 22.05 -3.18 -0.01
N ALA A 114 23.04 -2.87 -0.85
CA ALA A 114 24.13 -1.96 -0.47
C ALA A 114 23.60 -0.57 -0.05
N PHE A 115 22.58 -0.06 -0.75
CA PHE A 115 21.91 1.18 -0.35
C PHE A 115 21.21 1.02 1.00
N TYR A 116 20.35 0.01 1.17
CA TYR A 116 19.57 -0.18 2.39
C TYR A 116 20.43 -0.54 3.61
N GLU A 117 21.60 -1.14 3.44
CA GLU A 117 22.58 -1.35 4.51
C GLU A 117 23.34 -0.08 4.91
N SER A 118 23.39 0.92 4.03
CA SER A 118 24.09 2.18 4.32
C SER A 118 23.39 2.99 5.42
N PRO A 119 24.10 3.88 6.15
CA PRO A 119 23.49 4.78 7.11
C PRO A 119 22.36 5.63 6.51
N ALA A 120 22.48 6.01 5.24
CA ALA A 120 21.47 6.79 4.53
C ALA A 120 20.22 5.94 4.22
N GLY A 121 20.39 4.70 3.75
CA GLY A 121 19.26 3.80 3.48
C GLY A 121 18.52 3.39 4.75
N GLN A 122 19.24 3.09 5.83
CA GLN A 122 18.66 2.84 7.14
C GLN A 122 17.92 4.05 7.70
N MET A 123 18.46 5.27 7.53
CA MET A 123 17.74 6.50 7.86
C MET A 123 16.48 6.66 7.02
N PHE A 124 16.55 6.35 5.72
CA PHE A 124 15.42 6.43 4.80
C PHE A 124 14.29 5.50 5.25
N ILE A 125 14.57 4.22 5.52
CA ILE A 125 13.58 3.25 6.04
C ILE A 125 12.88 3.80 7.29
N ARG A 126 13.63 4.34 8.26
CA ARG A 126 13.04 4.89 9.50
C ARG A 126 12.20 6.15 9.29
N LYS A 127 12.55 7.00 8.32
CA LYS A 127 11.89 8.29 8.09
C LYS A 127 10.73 8.22 7.11
N THR A 128 10.68 7.21 6.25
CA THR A 128 9.59 7.06 5.27
C THR A 128 8.21 6.97 5.93
N PRO A 129 7.98 6.17 6.99
CA PRO A 129 6.70 6.17 7.69
C PRO A 129 6.32 7.55 8.25
N GLU A 130 7.27 8.26 8.87
CA GLU A 130 7.06 9.62 9.40
C GLU A 130 6.63 10.60 8.31
N ILE A 131 7.20 10.48 7.11
CA ILE A 131 6.83 11.30 5.95
C ILE A 131 5.41 10.96 5.50
N MET A 132 5.06 9.67 5.40
CA MET A 132 3.73 9.23 4.99
C MET A 132 2.64 9.67 5.98
N ASP A 133 2.92 9.61 7.28
CA ASP A 133 2.00 10.10 8.33
C ASP A 133 1.74 11.60 8.17
N LYS A 134 2.81 12.40 8.02
CA LYS A 134 2.70 13.85 7.80
C LYS A 134 1.94 14.20 6.52
N MET A 135 2.16 13.43 5.45
CA MET A 135 1.42 13.59 4.19
C MET A 135 -0.07 13.27 4.36
N SER A 136 -0.39 12.23 5.11
CA SER A 136 -1.77 11.84 5.40
C SER A 136 -2.50 12.89 6.24
N ASP A 137 -1.84 13.45 7.25
CA ASP A 137 -2.38 14.55 8.06
C ASP A 137 -2.61 15.82 7.23
N LEU A 138 -1.70 16.15 6.31
CA LEU A 138 -1.88 17.26 5.38
C LEU A 138 -3.12 17.08 4.50
N LEU A 139 -3.34 15.87 3.97
CA LEU A 139 -4.53 15.56 3.17
C LEU A 139 -5.80 15.68 4.01
N ARG A 140 -5.79 15.17 5.25
CA ARG A 140 -6.93 15.29 6.19
C ARG A 140 -7.28 16.76 6.45
N MET A 141 -6.29 17.61 6.72
CA MET A 141 -6.50 19.05 6.92
C MET A 141 -7.07 19.73 5.68
N LYS A 142 -6.58 19.38 4.48
CA LYS A 142 -7.12 19.92 3.22
C LYS A 142 -8.58 19.54 3.01
N MET A 143 -8.97 18.31 3.35
CA MET A 143 -10.38 17.89 3.27
C MET A 143 -11.28 18.70 4.21
N VAL A 144 -10.85 18.94 5.45
CA VAL A 144 -11.59 19.80 6.40
C VAL A 144 -11.76 21.21 5.84
N PHE A 145 -10.71 21.77 5.25
CA PHE A 145 -10.78 23.10 4.63
C PHE A 145 -11.73 23.14 3.43
N ILE A 146 -11.74 22.12 2.58
CA ILE A 146 -12.69 22.00 1.46
C ILE A 146 -14.13 21.98 1.97
N LEU A 147 -14.43 21.15 2.97
CA LEU A 147 -15.77 21.07 3.57
C LEU A 147 -16.23 22.42 4.14
N SER A 148 -15.33 23.12 4.85
CA SER A 148 -15.64 24.46 5.36
C SER A 148 -15.95 25.45 4.24
N ARG A 149 -15.19 25.44 3.14
CA ARG A 149 -15.43 26.33 2.00
C ARG A 149 -16.76 26.02 1.31
N MET A 150 -17.08 24.73 1.15
CA MET A 150 -18.36 24.31 0.58
C MET A 150 -19.54 24.75 1.45
N ASN A 151 -19.42 24.63 2.77
CA ASN A 151 -20.44 25.11 3.71
C ASN A 151 -20.65 26.63 3.60
N THR A 152 -19.58 27.41 3.50
CA THR A 152 -19.68 28.87 3.29
C THR A 152 -20.36 29.19 1.97
N ALA A 153 -19.93 28.57 0.87
CA ALA A 153 -20.50 28.79 -0.46
C ALA A 153 -21.99 28.40 -0.53
N LEU A 154 -22.37 27.30 0.13
CA LEU A 154 -23.77 26.89 0.26
C LEU A 154 -24.58 27.95 1.02
N ASN A 155 -24.09 28.42 2.17
CA ASN A 155 -24.76 29.45 2.97
C ASN A 155 -24.93 30.77 2.20
N GLU A 156 -23.92 31.20 1.43
CA GLU A 156 -24.01 32.36 0.55
C GLU A 156 -25.06 32.17 -0.54
N THR A 157 -25.08 30.99 -1.17
CA THR A 157 -26.07 30.63 -2.18
C THR A 157 -27.49 30.66 -1.61
N LEU A 158 -27.70 30.07 -0.42
CA LEU A 158 -29.01 30.07 0.24
C LEU A 158 -29.49 31.48 0.60
N LYS A 159 -28.60 32.37 1.04
CA LYS A 159 -28.95 33.78 1.33
C LYS A 159 -29.25 34.59 0.06
N ALA A 160 -28.66 34.22 -1.06
CA ALA A 160 -28.88 34.85 -2.35
C ALA A 160 -30.14 34.32 -3.07
N LEU A 161 -30.77 33.26 -2.55
CA LEU A 161 -32.08 32.84 -3.03
C LEU A 161 -33.09 33.96 -2.71
N PRO A 162 -33.92 34.38 -3.68
CA PRO A 162 -35.01 35.30 -3.38
C PRO A 162 -35.92 34.66 -2.33
N GLU A 163 -36.32 35.43 -1.30
CA GLU A 163 -37.34 34.98 -0.35
C GLU A 163 -38.55 34.46 -1.13
N ASP A 164 -39.03 33.28 -0.71
CA ASP A 164 -40.07 32.47 -1.31
C ASP A 164 -41.16 33.34 -1.97
N LYS A 165 -41.02 33.59 -3.28
CA LYS A 165 -42.18 34.01 -4.07
C LYS A 165 -43.01 32.75 -4.22
N PRO A 166 -44.25 32.72 -3.70
CA PRO A 166 -45.05 31.51 -3.72
C PRO A 166 -45.11 30.98 -5.14
N LEU A 167 -44.83 29.68 -5.29
CA LEU A 167 -44.96 28.97 -6.56
C LEU A 167 -46.30 29.37 -7.19
N PRO A 168 -46.34 29.81 -8.46
CA PRO A 168 -47.58 30.22 -9.09
C PRO A 168 -48.55 29.06 -9.00
N ALA A 169 -49.67 29.29 -8.31
CA ALA A 169 -50.71 28.28 -8.14
C ALA A 169 -51.06 27.71 -9.52
N THR A 170 -50.82 26.42 -9.70
CA THR A 170 -51.32 25.68 -10.85
C THR A 170 -52.83 25.82 -10.83
N LYS A 171 -53.37 26.68 -11.70
CA LYS A 171 -54.82 26.81 -11.88
C LYS A 171 -55.39 25.46 -12.37
N PRO A 172 -56.63 25.14 -11.96
CA PRO A 172 -57.26 23.84 -12.18
C PRO A 172 -57.47 23.52 -13.66
#